data_AF-A0A945DXX2-F1
#
_entry.id   AF-A0A945DXX2-F1
#
_cell.length_a   1.000
_cell.length_b   1.000
_cell.length_c   1.000
_cell.angle_alpha   90.00
_cell.angle_beta   90.00
_cell.angle_gamma   90.00
#
_symmetry.space_group_name_H-M   'P 1'
#
loop_
_entity.id
_entity.type
_entity.pdbx_description
1 polymer ?
#
loop_
_entity_poly.entity_id
_entity_poly.type
_entity_poly.pdbx_seq_one_letter_code
_entity_poly.pdbx_strand_id
1 'polypeptide(L)'
;MIVNQHPPPSKSGRPTKVFYGNQVSVAPPTFVFMTNNPQKTNFAYERYVSNQFRFHFGFEGTPLNFIWRKKKSTHSRKSGKRS
;
A
#
# COMPACT_ATOMS: atom_id res chain seq x y z
N MET A 1 1.11 -12.79 -5.35
CA MET A 1 1.24 -11.35 -5.03
C MET A 1 0.88 -10.55 -6.28
N ILE A 2 -0.30 -9.92 -6.31
CA ILE A 2 -1.01 -9.34 -7.49
C ILE A 2 -0.44 -7.96 -7.92
N VAL A 3 0.83 -7.67 -7.64
CA VAL A 3 1.43 -6.35 -7.92
C VAL A 3 1.96 -6.23 -9.36
N ASN A 4 2.02 -7.32 -10.12
CA ASN A 4 2.67 -7.35 -11.44
C ASN A 4 1.76 -7.04 -12.65
N GLN A 5 0.45 -6.86 -12.47
CA GLN A 5 -0.47 -6.66 -13.60
C GLN A 5 -0.80 -5.20 -13.94
N HIS A 6 -0.56 -4.24 -13.03
CA HIS A 6 -0.64 -2.81 -13.35
C HIS A 6 0.43 -2.01 -12.60
N PRO A 7 1.55 -1.64 -13.27
CA PRO A 7 2.44 -0.64 -12.73
C PRO A 7 1.68 0.69 -12.60
N PRO A 8 1.78 1.39 -11.46
CA PRO A 8 1.16 2.71 -11.31
C PRO A 8 1.73 3.66 -12.36
N PRO A 9 0.90 4.50 -13.02
CA PRO A 9 1.34 5.36 -14.11
C PRO A 9 2.43 6.31 -13.61
N SER A 10 3.67 6.08 -14.05
CA SER A 10 4.79 6.98 -13.79
C SER A 10 4.74 8.12 -14.80
N LYS A 11 3.84 9.10 -14.56
CA LYS A 11 4.05 10.45 -15.09
C LYS A 11 5.01 11.15 -14.11
N SER A 12 6.28 11.26 -14.50
CA SER A 12 7.29 12.08 -13.82
C SER A 12 7.61 11.72 -12.36
N GLY A 13 8.04 10.49 -12.09
CA GLY A 13 8.74 10.20 -10.83
C GLY A 13 8.75 8.74 -10.41
N ARG A 14 9.53 8.45 -9.36
CA ARG A 14 9.72 7.10 -8.78
C ARG A 14 8.37 6.36 -8.66
N PRO A 15 8.25 5.13 -9.21
CA PRO A 15 7.01 4.35 -9.17
C PRO A 15 6.62 4.03 -7.72
N THR A 16 5.32 3.97 -7.44
CA THR A 16 4.81 3.53 -6.13
C THR A 16 5.06 2.04 -5.99
N LYS A 17 5.97 1.66 -5.10
CA LYS A 17 6.32 0.26 -4.82
C LYS A 17 5.63 -0.15 -3.54
N VAL A 18 4.70 -1.10 -3.64
CA VAL A 18 4.12 -1.80 -2.50
C VAL A 18 5.07 -2.93 -2.12
N PHE A 19 5.60 -2.90 -0.90
CA PHE A 19 6.55 -3.90 -0.41
C PHE A 19 5.83 -5.15 0.10
N TYR A 20 4.83 -4.97 0.94
CA TYR A 20 4.02 -6.04 1.52
C TYR A 20 2.70 -5.47 2.05
N GLY A 21 1.73 -6.36 2.28
CA GLY A 21 0.45 -6.03 2.91
C GLY A 21 0.06 -7.10 3.91
N ASN A 22 -0.55 -6.68 5.02
CA ASN A 22 -1.08 -7.58 6.04
C ASN A 22 -2.53 -7.22 6.36
N GLN A 23 -3.35 -8.23 6.63
CA GLN A 23 -4.67 -8.05 7.18
C GLN A 23 -4.56 -7.78 8.69
N VAL A 24 -5.20 -6.71 9.17
CA VAL A 24 -5.16 -6.29 10.59
C VAL A 24 -6.52 -6.34 11.27
N SER A 25 -7.60 -6.45 10.50
CA SER A 25 -8.96 -6.64 11.01
C SER A 25 -9.79 -7.46 10.03
N VAL A 26 -10.84 -8.11 10.53
CA VAL A 26 -11.68 -9.06 9.77
C VAL A 26 -13.09 -8.50 9.48
N ALA A 27 -13.66 -7.67 10.35
CA ALA A 27 -15.01 -7.13 10.18
C ALA A 27 -15.05 -5.63 10.57
N PRO A 28 -14.83 -4.69 9.63
CA PRO A 28 -14.58 -4.89 8.20
C PRO A 28 -13.14 -5.34 7.90
N PRO A 29 -12.91 -6.13 6.81
CA PRO A 29 -11.57 -6.52 6.39
C PRO A 29 -10.71 -5.29 6.14
N THR A 30 -9.64 -5.16 6.94
CA THR A 30 -8.74 -4.00 6.87
C THR A 30 -7.34 -4.47 6.56
N PHE A 31 -6.74 -3.90 5.53
CA PHE A 31 -5.41 -4.24 5.06
C PHE A 31 -4.46 -3.05 5.21
N VAL A 32 -3.29 -3.29 5.80
CA VAL A 32 -2.22 -2.29 5.89
C VAL A 32 -1.16 -2.63 4.85
N PHE A 33 -0.92 -1.72 3.91
CA PHE A 33 0.11 -1.83 2.89
C PHE A 33 1.30 -0.93 3.21
N MET A 34 2.50 -1.49 3.13
CA MET A 34 3.74 -0.73 3.23
C MET A 34 4.22 -0.33 1.85
N THR A 35 4.35 0.97 1.62
CA THR A 35 4.74 1.57 0.34
C THR A 35 5.94 2.50 0.50
N ASN A 36 6.64 2.79 -0.60
CA ASN A 36 7.69 3.81 -0.62
C ASN A 36 7.12 5.24 -0.58
N ASN A 37 5.91 5.45 -1.10
CA ASN A 37 5.26 6.76 -1.15
C ASN A 37 3.72 6.63 -0.96
N PRO A 38 3.21 6.78 0.27
CA PRO A 38 1.77 6.70 0.55
C PRO A 38 0.97 7.93 0.07
N GLN A 39 1.63 9.03 -0.31
CA GLN A 39 0.94 10.20 -0.86
C GLN A 39 0.56 9.99 -2.33
N LYS A 40 1.22 9.05 -3.03
CA LYS A 40 0.92 8.71 -4.43
C LYS A 40 -0.19 7.66 -4.58
N THR A 41 -0.57 6.99 -3.49
CA THR A 41 -1.74 6.09 -3.45
C THR A 41 -3.00 6.94 -3.33
N ASN A 42 -3.46 7.46 -4.47
CA ASN A 42 -4.71 8.21 -4.55
C ASN A 42 -5.93 7.27 -4.56
N PHE A 43 -7.13 7.88 -4.49
CA PHE A 43 -8.41 7.15 -4.52
C PHE A 43 -8.59 6.23 -5.73
N ALA A 44 -8.06 6.63 -6.91
CA ALA A 44 -8.16 5.80 -8.12
C ALA A 44 -7.37 4.50 -8.00
N TYR A 45 -6.15 4.55 -7.43
CA TYR A 45 -5.35 3.36 -7.18
C TYR A 45 -5.96 2.49 -6.08
N GLU A 46 -6.51 3.10 -5.03
CA GLU A 46 -7.23 2.36 -3.98
C GLU A 46 -8.45 1.62 -4.54
N ARG A 47 -9.24 2.27 -5.41
CA ARG A 47 -10.37 1.63 -6.09
C ARG A 47 -9.91 0.46 -6.95
N TYR A 48 -8.84 0.62 -7.71
CA TYR A 48 -8.25 -0.46 -8.51
C TYR A 48 -7.89 -1.66 -7.63
N VAL A 49 -7.14 -1.44 -6.55
CA VAL A 49 -6.76 -2.51 -5.61
C VAL A 49 -7.98 -3.14 -4.97
N SER A 50 -8.98 -2.35 -4.57
CA SER A 50 -10.24 -2.87 -4.01
C SER A 50 -10.97 -3.81 -4.97
N ASN A 51 -11.01 -3.47 -6.26
CA ASN A 51 -11.66 -4.28 -7.29
C ASN A 51 -10.89 -5.58 -7.52
N GLN A 52 -9.55 -5.54 -7.53
CA GLN A 52 -8.72 -6.74 -7.64
C GLN A 52 -8.93 -7.66 -6.43
N PHE A 53 -9.00 -7.11 -5.21
CA PHE A 53 -9.27 -7.91 -4.02
C PHE A 53 -10.66 -8.56 -4.06
N ARG A 54 -11.68 -7.84 -4.50
CA ARG A 54 -13.02 -8.40 -4.69
C ARG A 54 -13.03 -9.51 -5.74
N PHE A 55 -12.36 -9.30 -6.87
CA PHE A 55 -12.28 -10.28 -7.95
C PHE A 55 -11.56 -11.58 -7.53
N HIS A 56 -10.47 -11.47 -6.76
CA HIS A 56 -9.67 -12.64 -6.39
C HIS A 56 -10.11 -13.36 -5.12
N PHE A 57 -10.73 -12.65 -4.16
CA PHE A 57 -11.05 -13.20 -2.84
C PHE A 57 -12.55 -13.17 -2.50
N GLY A 58 -13.41 -12.62 -3.36
CA GLY A 58 -14.86 -12.70 -3.19
C GLY A 58 -15.43 -11.79 -2.08
N PHE A 59 -14.81 -10.65 -1.79
CA PHE A 59 -15.28 -9.66 -0.81
C PHE A 59 -16.51 -8.84 -1.27
N GLU A 60 -17.50 -9.50 -1.87
CA GLU A 60 -18.76 -8.86 -2.26
C GLU A 60 -19.59 -8.51 -1.00
N GLY A 61 -20.25 -7.35 -1.03
CA GLY A 61 -21.11 -6.90 0.08
C GLY A 61 -20.41 -6.33 1.33
N THR A 62 -19.08 -6.46 1.46
CA THR A 62 -18.34 -5.92 2.62
C THR A 62 -17.44 -4.73 2.21
N PRO A 63 -17.42 -3.63 2.99
CA PRO A 63 -16.46 -2.56 2.76
C PRO A 63 -15.04 -3.07 3.03
N LEU A 64 -14.12 -2.78 2.09
CA LEU A 64 -12.68 -3.08 2.24
C LEU A 64 -11.96 -1.80 2.62
N ASN A 65 -11.22 -1.84 3.73
CA ASN A 65 -10.45 -0.69 4.20
C ASN A 65 -8.96 -0.89 3.90
N PHE A 66 -8.33 0.13 3.32
CA PHE A 66 -6.90 0.10 3.00
C PHE A 66 -6.17 1.23 3.72
N ILE A 67 -5.08 0.87 4.42
CA ILE A 67 -4.23 1.81 5.12
C ILE A 67 -2.85 1.78 4.48
N TRP A 68 -2.45 2.89 3.85
CA TRP A 68 -1.16 3.03 3.20
C TRP A 68 -0.14 3.66 4.14
N ARG A 69 0.93 2.92 4.48
CA ARG A 69 2.00 3.38 5.36
C ARG A 69 3.32 3.44 4.63
N LYS A 70 4.14 4.46 4.95
CA LYS A 70 5.51 4.52 4.44
C LYS A 70 6.36 3.47 5.15
N LYS A 71 7.09 2.66 4.40
CA LYS A 71 8.10 1.76 4.97
C LYS A 71 9.15 2.60 5.70
N LYS A 72 9.33 2.38 7.01
CA LYS A 72 10.45 2.96 7.76
C LYS A 72 11.74 2.34 7.21
N SER A 73 12.62 3.15 6.63
CA SER A 73 13.97 2.69 6.27
C SER A 73 14.78 2.56 7.55
N THR A 74 15.39 1.40 7.76
CA THR A 74 16.24 1.10 8.94
C THR A 74 17.54 1.93 8.97
N HIS A 75 17.70 2.93 8.10
CA HIS A 75 18.91 3.75 7.96
C HIS A 75 18.86 5.09 8.72
N SER A 76 18.04 5.23 9.76
CA SER A 76 18.18 6.34 10.72
C SER A 76 18.96 5.89 11.96
N ARG A 77 20.19 5.42 11.78
CA ARG A 77 21.16 5.27 12.89
C ARG A 77 22.08 6.49 12.90
N LYS A 78 21.75 7.41 13.81
CA LYS A 78 22.63 8.38 14.50
C LYS A 78 23.49 9.33 13.64
N SER A 79 22.96 10.53 13.39
CA SER A 79 23.78 11.76 13.26
C SER A 79 23.50 12.66 14.46
N GLY A 80 24.10 12.32 15.59
CA GLY A 80 24.01 13.11 16.82
C GLY A 80 25.24 12.85 17.68
N LYS A 81 25.96 13.94 17.97
CA LYS A 81 27.21 14.08 18.74
C LYS A 81 28.50 13.69 18.02
N ARG A 82 29.17 14.69 17.46
CA ARG A 82 30.62 14.84 17.61
C ARG A 82 30.87 16.10 18.44
N SER A 83 31.67 15.91 19.48
CA SER A 83 32.25 16.92 20.38
C SER A 83 32.95 18.05 19.64
#